data_AF-A0A2K5SFR6-F1
#
_entry.id   AF-A0A2K5SFR6-F1
#
_cell.length_a   1.000
_cell.length_b   1.000
_cell.length_c   1.000
_cell.angle_alpha   90.00
_cell.angle_beta   90.00
_cell.angle_gamma   90.00
#
_symmetry.space_group_name_H-M   'P 1'
#
loop_
_entity.id
_entity.type
_entity.pdbx_description
1 polymer ?
#
loop_
_entity_poly.entity_id
_entity_poly.type
_entity_poly.pdbx_seq_one_letter_code
_entity_poly.pdbx_strand_id
1 'polypeptide(L)' 'MGLHVHVKSLARAGKVRGQTPRVAKQEKKKTGQTKRRMQYNQHFVNVVPTFGKKKGPI' A
#
# COMPACT_ATOMS: atom_id res chain seq x y z
N MET A 1 26.80 39.62 19.06
CA MET A 1 26.75 38.15 19.00
C MET A 1 25.70 37.75 17.99
N GLY A 2 26.09 37.38 16.77
CA GLY A 2 25.18 36.86 15.75
C GLY A 2 25.65 35.47 15.36
N LEU A 3 24.98 34.42 15.84
CA LEU A 3 25.31 33.05 15.47
C LEU A 3 25.04 32.88 13.98
N HIS A 4 26.11 32.69 13.19
CA HIS A 4 26.02 32.28 11.81
C HIS A 4 25.58 30.82 11.77
N VAL A 5 24.30 30.60 11.46
CA VAL A 5 23.72 29.25 11.36
C VAL A 5 24.25 28.60 10.09
N HIS A 6 24.99 27.51 10.25
CA HIS A 6 25.49 26.74 9.12
C HIS A 6 24.35 25.91 8.50
N VAL A 7 23.88 26.31 7.32
CA VAL A 7 22.68 25.80 6.61
C VAL A 7 22.82 24.35 6.07
N LYS A 8 23.78 23.55 6.57
CA LYS A 8 24.00 22.17 6.08
C LYS A 8 22.90 21.17 6.49
N SER A 9 22.12 21.43 7.53
CA SER A 9 21.11 20.49 8.04
C SER A 9 19.86 20.37 7.17
N LEU A 10 19.51 21.41 6.41
CA LEU A 10 18.28 21.46 5.58
C LEU A 10 18.49 21.00 4.13
N ALA A 11 19.73 20.82 3.69
CA ALA A 11 20.06 20.53 2.29
C ALA A 11 19.45 19.22 1.73
N ARG A 12 18.98 18.30 2.60
CA ARG A 12 18.39 17.02 2.22
C ARG A 12 16.88 16.93 2.42
N ALA A 13 16.25 18.01 2.90
CA ALA A 13 14.80 18.03 3.09
C ALA A 13 14.09 17.83 1.75
N GLY A 14 13.16 16.87 1.68
CA GLY A 14 12.37 16.61 0.47
C GLY A 14 13.08 15.84 -0.66
N LYS A 15 14.38 15.53 -0.55
CA LYS A 15 15.15 14.82 -1.59
C LYS A 15 14.46 13.56 -2.12
N VAL A 16 14.00 12.70 -1.21
CA VAL A 16 13.38 11.41 -1.57
C VAL A 16 12.01 11.60 -2.22
N ARG A 17 11.20 12.54 -1.72
CA ARG A 17 9.85 12.80 -2.24
C ARG A 17 9.86 13.36 -3.67
N GLY A 18 10.90 14.13 -4.02
CA GLY A 18 11.11 14.63 -5.40
C GLY A 18 11.76 13.62 -6.33
N GLN A 19 12.58 12.70 -5.79
CA GLN A 19 13.25 11.67 -6.58
C GLN A 19 12.31 10.52 -6.99
N THR A 20 11.34 10.19 -6.15
CA THR A 20 10.42 9.08 -6.43
C THR A 20 9.41 9.44 -7.52
N PRO A 21 9.15 8.56 -8.52
CA PRO A 21 8.12 8.78 -9.51
C PRO A 21 6.76 8.91 -8.83
N ARG A 22 5.98 9.92 -9.21
CA ARG A 22 4.66 10.18 -8.62
C ARG A 22 3.62 9.30 -9.31
N VAL A 23 3.35 8.13 -8.75
CA VAL A 23 2.35 7.19 -9.28
C VAL A 23 0.95 7.69 -8.91
N ALA A 24 0.06 7.78 -9.91
CA ALA A 24 -1.34 8.13 -9.71
C ALA A 24 -2.08 7.01 -8.96
N LYS A 25 -3.07 7.36 -8.15
CA LYS A 25 -3.89 6.38 -7.44
C LYS A 25 -4.78 5.64 -8.44
N GLN A 26 -4.84 4.32 -8.30
CA GLN A 26 -5.79 3.49 -9.05
C GLN A 26 -7.23 3.71 -8.56
N GLU A 27 -8.19 3.41 -9.43
CA GLU A 27 -9.62 3.49 -9.14
C GLU A 27 -10.03 2.54 -8.01
N LYS A 28 -11.05 2.95 -7.24
CA LYS A 28 -11.53 2.18 -6.08
C LYS A 28 -12.42 1.02 -6.51
N LYS A 29 -12.18 -0.15 -5.92
CA LYS A 29 -12.96 -1.38 -6.15
C LYS A 29 -14.34 -1.31 -5.49
N LYS A 30 -15.22 -2.22 -5.91
CA LYS A 30 -16.58 -2.43 -5.36
C LYS A 30 -16.56 -2.48 -3.82
N THR A 31 -17.49 -1.80 -3.18
CA THR A 31 -17.66 -1.72 -1.73
C THR A 31 -18.98 -2.35 -1.27
N GLY A 32 -19.18 -2.50 0.05
CA GLY A 32 -20.45 -2.94 0.62
C GLY A 32 -20.77 -4.43 0.43
N GLN A 33 -22.06 -4.74 0.31
CA GLN A 33 -22.59 -6.11 0.27
C GLN A 33 -21.99 -6.95 -0.87
N THR A 34 -21.86 -6.36 -2.06
CA THR A 34 -21.30 -7.03 -3.24
C THR A 34 -19.85 -7.47 -3.00
N LYS A 35 -19.05 -6.65 -2.30
CA LYS A 35 -17.69 -7.00 -1.92
C LYS A 35 -17.66 -8.21 -0.97
N ARG A 36 -18.54 -8.21 0.04
CA ARG A 36 -18.64 -9.30 1.02
C ARG A 36 -19.06 -10.62 0.35
N ARG A 37 -20.01 -10.58 -0.59
CA ARG A 37 -20.41 -11.76 -1.37
C ARG A 37 -19.24 -12.33 -2.18
N MET A 38 -18.48 -11.47 -2.86
CA MET A 38 -17.29 -11.91 -3.62
C MET A 38 -16.21 -12.51 -2.71
N GLN A 39 -15.98 -11.94 -1.52
CA GLN A 39 -15.00 -12.47 -0.56
C GLN A 39 -15.42 -13.83 0.00
N TYR A 40 -16.70 -14.00 0.34
CA TYR A 40 -17.22 -15.29 0.80
C TYR A 40 -17.03 -16.39 -0.25
N ASN A 41 -17.39 -16.10 -1.51
CA ASN A 41 -17.20 -17.05 -2.59
C ASN A 41 -15.71 -17.39 -2.81
N GLN A 42 -14.82 -16.40 -2.73
CA GLN A 42 -13.37 -16.60 -2.87
C GLN A 42 -12.75 -17.39 -1.72
N HIS A 43 -13.23 -17.24 -0.48
CA HIS A 43 -12.62 -17.89 0.68
C HIS A 43 -13.19 -19.27 0.99
N PHE A 44 -14.46 -19.52 0.65
CA PHE A 44 -15.16 -20.72 1.11
C PHE A 44 -15.75 -21.58 -0.01
N VAL A 45 -16.34 -20.97 -1.04
CA VAL A 45 -17.07 -21.73 -2.07
C VAL A 45 -16.13 -22.23 -3.17
N ASN A 46 -15.22 -21.36 -3.62
CA ASN A 46 -14.35 -21.64 -4.75
C ASN A 46 -13.00 -22.28 -4.36
N VAL A 47 -12.77 -22.52 -3.07
CA VAL A 47 -11.51 -23.07 -2.57
C VAL A 47 -11.59 -24.58 -2.52
N VAL A 48 -10.64 -25.24 -3.21
CA VAL A 48 -10.36 -26.66 -3.03
C VAL A 48 -9.35 -26.80 -1.89
N PRO A 49 -9.62 -27.58 -0.83
CA PRO A 49 -8.64 -27.86 0.22
C PRO A 49 -7.42 -28.52 -0.39
N THR A 50 -6.30 -27.80 -0.42
CA THR A 50 -5.03 -28.33 -0.90
C THR A 50 -4.19 -28.79 0.29
N PHE A 51 -3.43 -29.86 0.10
CA PHE A 51 -2.50 -30.35 1.11
C PHE A 51 -1.30 -29.39 1.22
N GLY A 52 -0.91 -29.04 2.44
CA GLY A 52 0.23 -28.15 2.72
C GLY A 52 -0.14 -26.89 3.50
N LYS A 53 0.83 -25.95 3.63
CA LYS A 53 0.62 -24.68 4.34
C LYS A 53 -0.26 -23.75 3.51
N LYS A 54 -1.24 -23.09 4.15
CA LYS A 54 -2.08 -22.08 3.50
C LYS A 54 -1.20 -20.97 2.91
N LYS A 55 -1.34 -20.71 1.61
CA LYS A 55 -0.58 -19.71 0.87
C LYS A 55 -1.36 -18.39 0.84
N GLY A 56 -0.86 -17.37 1.55
CA GLY A 56 -1.33 -15.98 1.49
C GLY A 56 -2.84 -15.75 1.60
N PRO A 57 -3.32 -14.52 1.33
CA PRO A 57 -4.72 -14.30 1.00
C PRO A 57 -5.07 -15.16 -0.22
N ILE A 58 -6.19 -15.88 -0.13
CA ILE A 58 -6.84 -16.51 -1.29
C ILE A 58 -7.49 -15.40 -2.12
#